data_AF-A0A4S2VM99-F1
#
_entry.id   AF-A0A4S2VM99-F1
#
_cell.length_a   1.000
_cell.length_b   1.000
_cell.length_c   1.000
_cell.angle_alpha   90.00
_cell.angle_beta   90.00
_cell.angle_gamma   90.00
#
_symmetry.space_group_name_H-M   'P 1'
#
loop_
_entity.id
_entity.type
_entity.pdbx_description
1 polymer ?
#
loop_
_entity_poly.entity_id
_entity_poly.type
_entity_poly.pdbx_seq_one_letter_code
_entity_poly.pdbx_strand_id
1 'polypeptide(L)'
;MNRQTNRHRRYLLLAAPLLASAVGLTPAFAAQGRPQTEPGAAPAAPSCELVVAGGGKPGGDPRYKLHLGGFPAKQPVRVDGPKTSFRATVNGKGELDRSGVNHGAYRVTFKARGSQKDVRVTCAAPPADKQGSGKQGVKVGKVEVVVLTPPGTVIDCASPTTAEFDGKITATGPGKVRFHWTFTGGSKPVSPGSADFPAGTTTQALLHVAEVPARPNASTVTVYATLHLPDQKKSARSGPVTFTCEK
;
A
#
# COMPACT_ATOMS: atom_id res chain seq x y z
N MET A 1 -35.95 38.58 31.92
CA MET A 1 -36.37 37.81 33.10
C MET A 1 -37.41 36.79 32.66
N ASN A 2 -37.19 35.51 33.00
CA ASN A 2 -38.18 34.43 33.25
C ASN A 2 -39.25 34.09 32.18
N ARG A 3 -39.61 32.83 31.88
CA ARG A 3 -39.13 31.46 32.15
C ARG A 3 -40.13 30.56 31.37
N GLN A 4 -39.67 29.41 30.85
CA GLN A 4 -40.32 28.07 30.80
C GLN A 4 -41.87 27.98 30.80
N THR A 5 -42.60 27.14 30.05
CA THR A 5 -42.46 25.70 29.73
C THR A 5 -43.73 25.32 28.93
N ASN A 6 -43.66 24.62 27.79
CA ASN A 6 -43.80 23.15 27.61
C ASN A 6 -45.26 22.60 27.57
N ARG A 7 -45.42 21.56 26.73
CA ARG A 7 -46.54 20.59 26.55
C ARG A 7 -47.65 21.00 25.58
N HIS A 8 -48.26 20.13 24.77
CA HIS A 8 -47.99 18.81 24.15
C HIS A 8 -49.32 18.40 23.47
N ARG A 9 -49.27 17.78 22.27
CA ARG A 9 -50.08 16.62 21.77
C ARG A 9 -50.09 16.66 20.22
N ARG A 10 -49.31 15.82 19.52
CA ARG A 10 -49.54 14.41 19.10
C ARG A 10 -50.83 14.23 18.27
N TYR A 11 -50.71 13.83 17.00
CA TYR A 11 -50.98 12.46 16.51
C TYR A 11 -50.47 12.26 15.06
N LEU A 12 -49.89 11.08 14.81
CA LEU A 12 -49.30 10.53 13.59
C LEU A 12 -50.35 9.79 12.72
N LEU A 13 -50.08 9.63 11.41
CA LEU A 13 -50.31 8.46 10.52
C LEU A 13 -49.94 8.89 9.05
N LEU A 14 -48.78 8.55 8.47
CA LEU A 14 -48.36 7.33 7.73
C LEU A 14 -49.24 6.92 6.51
N ALA A 15 -48.74 7.09 5.27
CA ALA A 15 -48.59 6.05 4.23
C ALA A 15 -48.29 6.63 2.83
N ALA A 16 -47.59 5.84 2.01
CA ALA A 16 -46.80 6.18 0.81
C ALA A 16 -47.57 6.22 -0.54
N PRO A 17 -46.94 6.68 -1.65
CA PRO A 17 -47.52 6.68 -3.00
C PRO A 17 -47.01 5.48 -3.84
N LEU A 18 -47.79 5.01 -4.84
CA LEU A 18 -47.29 4.37 -6.08
C LEU A 18 -48.45 4.04 -7.05
N LEU A 19 -48.45 4.71 -8.20
CA LEU A 19 -49.09 4.38 -9.49
C LEU A 19 -48.13 4.97 -10.56
N ALA A 20 -47.95 4.53 -11.79
CA ALA A 20 -48.14 3.31 -12.56
C ALA A 20 -47.69 3.68 -13.99
N SER A 21 -46.95 2.80 -14.68
CA SER A 21 -46.97 2.56 -16.15
C SER A 21 -46.69 3.69 -17.17
N ALA A 22 -45.72 3.47 -18.09
CA ALA A 22 -45.97 3.34 -19.54
C ALA A 22 -44.68 3.21 -20.37
N VAL A 23 -44.78 2.38 -21.41
CA VAL A 23 -43.78 1.97 -22.42
C VAL A 23 -43.94 2.83 -23.69
N GLY A 24 -42.89 3.03 -24.49
CA GLY A 24 -43.05 3.46 -25.88
C GLY A 24 -41.76 3.87 -26.62
N LEU A 25 -41.42 3.13 -27.67
CA LEU A 25 -40.25 3.25 -28.55
C LEU A 25 -40.41 4.30 -29.68
N THR A 26 -39.32 5.04 -29.95
CA THR A 26 -38.77 5.61 -31.23
C THR A 26 -39.65 6.40 -32.21
N PRO A 27 -39.05 7.40 -32.91
CA PRO A 27 -38.61 7.13 -34.29
C PRO A 27 -37.20 7.63 -34.64
N ALA A 28 -36.62 7.00 -35.66
CA ALA A 28 -35.34 7.31 -36.30
C ALA A 28 -35.48 8.42 -37.35
N PHE A 29 -34.41 9.22 -37.60
CA PHE A 29 -33.93 9.59 -38.95
C PHE A 29 -32.55 10.29 -38.91
N ALA A 30 -31.61 9.70 -39.66
CA ALA A 30 -30.49 10.23 -40.48
C ALA A 30 -29.55 11.38 -40.01
N ALA A 31 -28.29 10.99 -39.80
CA ALA A 31 -27.02 11.48 -40.39
C ALA A 31 -26.65 12.98 -40.45
N GLN A 32 -25.54 13.36 -39.79
CA GLN A 32 -24.24 13.75 -40.41
C GLN A 32 -23.25 14.36 -39.37
N GLY A 33 -22.02 13.82 -39.29
CA GLY A 33 -20.80 14.64 -39.15
C GLY A 33 -20.07 14.76 -37.79
N ARG A 34 -19.07 13.87 -37.56
CA ARG A 34 -17.77 14.07 -36.83
C ARG A 34 -17.77 14.38 -35.31
N PRO A 35 -16.61 14.21 -34.64
CA PRO A 35 -15.97 12.97 -34.22
C PRO A 35 -16.16 12.73 -32.70
N GLN A 36 -15.80 11.53 -32.26
CA GLN A 36 -15.76 11.06 -30.87
C GLN A 36 -15.29 12.15 -29.89
N THR A 37 -16.19 12.58 -29.00
CA THR A 37 -15.79 13.16 -27.72
C THR A 37 -15.71 12.00 -26.75
N GLU A 38 -14.48 11.61 -26.38
CA GLU A 38 -14.22 10.75 -25.24
C GLU A 38 -15.04 11.21 -24.03
N PRO A 39 -15.56 10.31 -23.18
CA PRO A 39 -16.23 10.71 -21.96
C PRO A 39 -15.29 11.58 -21.13
N GLY A 40 -15.62 12.87 -21.03
CA GLY A 40 -14.87 13.82 -20.23
C GLY A 40 -14.76 13.29 -18.81
N ALA A 41 -13.54 12.93 -18.42
CA ALA A 41 -13.21 12.67 -17.04
C ALA A 41 -13.73 13.85 -16.21
N ALA A 42 -14.55 13.56 -15.20
CA ALA A 42 -14.97 14.56 -14.23
C ALA A 42 -13.74 15.38 -13.79
N PRO A 43 -13.86 16.72 -13.63
CA PRO A 43 -12.72 17.55 -13.26
C PRO A 43 -12.12 16.97 -11.99
N ALA A 44 -10.89 16.46 -12.10
CA ALA A 44 -10.18 15.87 -10.98
C ALA A 44 -10.15 16.92 -9.87
N ALA A 45 -10.67 16.58 -8.68
CA ALA A 45 -10.64 17.49 -7.55
C ALA A 45 -9.18 17.89 -7.25
N PRO A 46 -8.92 19.15 -6.86
CA PRO A 46 -7.58 19.61 -6.63
C PRO A 46 -6.94 18.78 -5.51
N SER A 47 -5.82 18.14 -5.83
CA SER A 47 -5.10 17.20 -4.98
C SER A 47 -3.68 17.69 -4.72
N CYS A 48 -3.14 17.29 -3.58
CA CYS A 48 -1.77 17.62 -3.20
C CYS A 48 -1.11 16.44 -2.49
N GLU A 49 0.02 16.00 -3.01
CA GLU A 49 0.75 14.83 -2.55
C GLU A 49 2.24 15.13 -2.39
N LEU A 50 2.88 14.52 -1.39
CA LEU A 50 4.31 14.60 -1.17
C LEU A 50 4.93 13.21 -1.41
N VAL A 51 5.72 13.07 -2.47
CA VAL A 51 6.37 11.81 -2.84
C VAL A 51 7.86 11.83 -2.53
N VAL A 52 8.44 10.67 -2.20
CA VAL A 52 9.88 10.54 -1.95
C VAL A 52 10.61 10.57 -3.29
N ALA A 53 11.49 11.56 -3.52
CA ALA A 53 12.33 11.58 -4.71
C ALA A 53 13.50 10.60 -4.50
N GLY A 54 13.32 9.35 -4.94
CA GLY A 54 14.37 8.33 -4.88
C GLY A 54 15.60 8.77 -5.67
N GLY A 55 16.71 9.07 -4.98
CA GLY A 55 17.96 9.42 -5.64
C GLY A 55 18.96 10.29 -4.86
N GLY A 56 18.88 10.36 -3.52
CA GLY A 56 19.86 11.07 -2.71
C GLY A 56 21.01 10.17 -2.25
N LYS A 57 22.27 10.63 -2.36
CA LYS A 57 23.44 10.00 -1.74
C LYS A 57 23.19 9.75 -0.24
N PRO A 58 23.70 8.65 0.33
CA PRO A 58 23.64 8.40 1.77
C PRO A 58 24.24 9.60 2.54
N GLY A 59 23.45 10.21 3.43
CA GLY A 59 23.86 11.36 4.25
C GLY A 59 23.40 12.74 3.77
N GLY A 60 22.68 12.83 2.64
CA GLY A 60 21.99 14.06 2.23
C GLY A 60 20.55 14.12 2.74
N ASP A 61 20.02 15.33 2.98
CA ASP A 61 18.62 15.55 3.34
C ASP A 61 17.69 14.80 2.37
N PRO A 62 16.71 14.02 2.87
CA PRO A 62 15.75 13.34 2.00
C PRO A 62 15.02 14.38 1.15
N ARG A 63 15.21 14.31 -0.16
CA ARG A 63 14.58 15.21 -1.12
C ARG A 63 13.17 14.70 -1.38
N TYR A 64 12.16 15.40 -0.89
CA TYR A 64 10.77 15.13 -1.26
C TYR A 64 10.42 15.91 -2.52
N LYS A 65 9.44 15.41 -3.26
CA LYS A 65 8.82 16.08 -4.40
C LYS A 65 7.36 16.33 -4.06
N LEU A 66 6.95 17.60 -4.11
CA LEU A 66 5.56 18.00 -3.99
C LEU A 66 4.90 17.89 -5.35
N HIS A 67 3.80 17.16 -5.44
CA HIS A 67 2.95 17.04 -6.61
C HIS A 67 1.59 17.67 -6.35
N LEU A 68 1.19 18.62 -7.19
CA LEU A 68 -0.16 19.20 -7.23
C LEU A 68 -0.85 18.72 -8.51
N GLY A 69 -2.11 18.31 -8.41
CA GLY A 69 -2.93 17.91 -9.55
C GLY A 69 -4.37 18.42 -9.42
N GLY A 70 -5.12 18.44 -10.53
CA GLY A 70 -6.54 18.81 -10.50
C GLY A 70 -6.86 20.29 -10.26
N PHE A 71 -5.87 21.19 -10.40
CA PHE A 71 -6.12 22.64 -10.31
C PHE A 71 -6.57 23.20 -11.67
N PRO A 72 -7.25 24.36 -11.71
CA PRO A 72 -7.48 25.06 -12.97
C PRO A 72 -6.16 25.38 -13.68
N ALA A 73 -6.11 25.24 -15.01
CA ALA A 73 -4.91 25.53 -15.79
C ALA A 73 -4.41 26.97 -15.53
N LYS A 74 -3.09 27.13 -15.37
CA LYS A 74 -2.44 28.44 -15.08
C LYS A 74 -2.93 29.11 -13.78
N GLN A 75 -3.51 28.36 -12.85
CA GLN A 75 -3.93 28.88 -11.56
C GLN A 75 -2.73 29.29 -10.70
N PRO A 76 -2.67 30.53 -10.19
CA PRO A 76 -1.72 30.91 -9.16
C PRO A 76 -2.10 30.23 -7.84
N VAL A 77 -1.11 29.59 -7.22
CA VAL A 77 -1.21 28.89 -5.94
C VAL A 77 -0.16 29.41 -4.97
N ARG A 78 -0.54 29.48 -3.69
CA ARG A 78 0.37 29.69 -2.58
C ARG A 78 0.53 28.38 -1.83
N VAL A 79 1.77 27.92 -1.70
CA VAL A 79 2.11 26.70 -0.98
C VAL A 79 2.80 27.10 0.31
N ASP A 80 2.17 26.84 1.45
CA ASP A 80 2.73 27.06 2.77
C ASP A 80 3.15 25.70 3.35
N GLY A 81 4.45 25.55 3.68
CA GLY A 81 5.04 24.34 4.24
C GLY A 81 5.85 24.61 5.51
N PRO A 82 6.41 23.56 6.14
CA PRO A 82 6.96 23.65 7.49
C PRO A 82 8.16 24.60 7.65
N LYS A 83 9.02 24.68 6.61
CA LYS A 83 10.20 25.56 6.58
C LYS A 83 10.31 26.38 5.29
N THR A 84 9.43 26.11 4.33
CA THR A 84 9.43 26.75 3.03
C THR A 84 8.01 27.10 2.65
N SER A 85 7.79 28.37 2.30
CA SER A 85 6.56 28.84 1.69
C SER A 85 6.92 29.49 0.37
N PHE A 86 6.14 29.23 -0.67
CA PHE A 86 6.41 29.78 -1.99
C PHE A 86 5.11 30.01 -2.77
N ARG A 87 5.19 30.89 -3.77
CA ARG A 87 4.12 31.11 -4.74
C ARG A 87 4.54 30.47 -6.05
N ALA A 88 3.61 29.78 -6.70
CA ALA A 88 3.83 29.15 -7.98
C ALA A 88 2.56 29.25 -8.83
N THR A 89 2.70 28.99 -10.11
CA THR A 89 1.57 28.86 -11.04
C THR A 89 1.57 27.45 -11.56
N VAL A 90 0.45 26.73 -11.46
CA VAL A 90 0.32 25.38 -12.05
C VAL A 90 0.42 25.46 -13.57
N ASN A 91 0.85 24.38 -14.21
CA ASN A 91 1.03 24.33 -15.65
C ASN A 91 -0.31 24.37 -16.43
N GLY A 92 -0.25 24.27 -17.76
CA GLY A 92 -1.44 24.24 -18.62
C GLY A 92 -2.37 23.04 -18.40
N LYS A 93 -1.93 22.03 -17.64
CA LYS A 93 -2.71 20.84 -17.26
C LYS A 93 -3.26 20.92 -15.83
N GLY A 94 -2.98 22.00 -15.09
CA GLY A 94 -3.41 22.11 -13.70
C GLY A 94 -2.51 21.40 -12.70
N GLU A 95 -1.26 21.13 -13.08
CA GLU A 95 -0.29 20.38 -12.28
C GLU A 95 0.92 21.22 -11.88
N LEU A 96 1.55 20.87 -10.76
CA LEU A 96 2.84 21.44 -10.36
C LEU A 96 3.68 20.37 -9.67
N ASP A 97 4.91 20.21 -10.14
CA ASP A 97 5.92 19.36 -9.53
C ASP A 97 7.06 20.22 -8.97
N ARG A 98 7.34 20.06 -7.67
CA ARG A 98 8.46 20.76 -7.02
C ARG A 98 9.33 19.79 -6.23
N SER A 99 10.54 19.55 -6.73
CA SER A 99 11.55 18.74 -6.06
C SER A 99 12.30 19.52 -4.98
N GLY A 100 12.87 18.79 -4.00
CA GLY A 100 13.72 19.36 -2.96
C GLY A 100 12.94 20.09 -1.87
N VAL A 101 11.68 19.72 -1.66
CA VAL A 101 10.88 20.24 -0.56
C VAL A 101 11.15 19.45 0.73
N ASN A 102 10.93 20.08 1.87
CA ASN A 102 11.12 19.44 3.18
C ASN A 102 9.98 18.45 3.48
N HIS A 103 10.22 17.50 4.38
CA HIS A 103 9.12 16.69 4.92
C HIS A 103 8.15 17.55 5.73
N GLY A 104 6.85 17.26 5.61
CA GLY A 104 5.82 17.70 6.54
C GLY A 104 4.50 18.05 5.87
N ALA A 105 3.59 18.65 6.63
CA ALA A 105 2.28 19.02 6.13
C ALA A 105 2.40 20.28 5.27
N TYR A 106 1.84 20.22 4.07
CA TYR A 106 1.76 21.34 3.15
C TYR A 106 0.30 21.81 3.03
N ARG A 107 0.12 23.10 2.83
CA ARG A 107 -1.18 23.71 2.56
C ARG A 107 -1.10 24.51 1.29
N VAL A 108 -1.99 24.22 0.35
CA VAL A 108 -2.12 24.96 -0.89
C VAL A 108 -3.34 25.86 -0.80
N THR A 109 -3.14 27.15 -1.03
CA THR A 109 -4.21 28.16 -1.07
C THR A 109 -4.30 28.76 -2.47
N PHE A 110 -5.50 28.81 -3.02
CA PHE A 110 -5.74 29.42 -4.33
C PHE A 110 -7.12 30.10 -4.38
N LYS A 111 -7.28 31.05 -5.30
CA LYS A 111 -8.58 31.68 -5.55
C LYS A 111 -9.31 30.95 -6.66
N ALA A 112 -10.45 30.35 -6.34
CA ALA A 112 -11.28 29.73 -7.37
C ALA A 112 -11.80 30.80 -8.35
N ARG A 113 -11.86 30.45 -9.63
CA ARG A 113 -12.32 31.35 -10.69
C ARG A 113 -13.74 31.85 -10.37
N GLY A 114 -13.92 33.16 -10.32
CA GLY A 114 -15.21 33.80 -9.98
C GLY A 114 -15.52 33.89 -8.48
N SER A 115 -14.60 33.47 -7.61
CA SER A 115 -14.77 33.56 -6.15
C SER A 115 -13.75 34.51 -5.52
N GLN A 116 -14.21 35.35 -4.59
CA GLN A 116 -13.36 36.16 -3.71
C GLN A 116 -12.78 35.32 -2.54
N LYS A 117 -13.28 34.10 -2.33
CA LYS A 117 -12.88 33.24 -1.22
C LYS A 117 -11.68 32.39 -1.58
N ASP A 118 -10.73 32.32 -0.65
CA ASP A 118 -9.59 31.43 -0.73
C ASP A 118 -10.04 29.97 -0.51
N VAL A 119 -9.72 29.11 -1.48
CA VAL A 119 -9.87 27.66 -1.37
C VAL A 119 -8.57 27.09 -0.82
N ARG A 120 -8.70 26.20 0.17
CA ARG A 120 -7.58 25.56 0.84
C ARG A 120 -7.60 24.07 0.60
N VAL A 121 -6.50 23.54 0.09
CA VAL A 121 -6.24 22.11 -0.08
C VAL A 121 -5.11 21.74 0.86
N THR A 122 -5.37 20.79 1.75
CA THR A 122 -4.34 20.31 2.67
C THR A 122 -3.70 19.06 2.06
N CYS A 123 -2.38 19.08 1.95
CA CYS A 123 -1.61 17.90 1.60
C CYS A 123 -1.40 17.15 2.91
N ALA A 124 -1.98 15.96 3.03
CA ALA A 124 -1.62 15.08 4.12
C ALA A 124 -0.12 14.82 4.00
N ALA A 125 0.64 15.11 5.05
CA ALA A 125 2.00 14.63 5.12
C ALA A 125 1.92 13.10 5.05
N PRO A 126 2.67 12.40 4.18
CA PRO A 126 2.96 11.00 4.45
C PRO A 126 3.45 10.94 5.90
N PRO A 127 2.97 9.98 6.70
CA PRO A 127 3.23 9.92 8.13
C PRO A 127 4.72 10.19 8.34
N ALA A 128 5.04 11.12 9.23
CA ALA A 128 6.42 11.49 9.47
C ALA A 128 7.21 10.23 9.82
N ASP A 129 8.00 9.76 8.87
CA ASP A 129 9.20 9.03 9.22
C ASP A 129 9.92 9.98 10.15
N LYS A 130 9.95 9.63 11.44
CA LYS A 130 10.82 10.27 12.42
C LYS A 130 12.25 9.94 11.97
N GLN A 131 12.70 10.64 10.94
CA GLN A 131 14.02 10.52 10.34
C GLN A 131 14.89 11.65 10.91
N GLY A 132 14.83 11.78 12.24
CA GLY A 132 15.94 12.29 13.03
C GLY A 132 16.73 11.09 13.48
N SER A 133 17.86 10.82 12.80
CA SER A 133 19.08 10.28 13.41
C SER A 133 18.91 9.36 14.64
N GLY A 134 18.21 8.24 14.47
CA GLY A 134 18.07 7.24 15.52
C GLY A 134 17.04 6.19 15.14
N LYS A 135 17.51 5.02 14.69
CA LYS A 135 16.78 3.75 14.56
C LYS A 135 15.32 3.78 15.09
N GLN A 136 14.37 4.23 14.29
CA GLN A 136 12.97 3.78 14.36
C GLN A 136 12.61 3.16 13.02
N GLY A 137 13.46 2.25 12.57
CA GLY A 137 13.09 1.23 11.60
C GLY A 137 12.60 0.01 12.37
N VAL A 138 11.63 -0.69 11.79
CA VAL A 138 11.21 -2.04 12.20
C VAL A 138 12.41 -2.83 12.75
N LYS A 139 12.39 -3.08 14.06
CA LYS A 139 13.47 -3.79 14.75
C LYS A 139 13.05 -5.24 14.87
N VAL A 140 13.68 -6.11 14.08
CA VAL A 140 13.39 -7.54 14.16
C VAL A 140 14.00 -8.12 15.43
N GLY A 141 13.14 -8.60 16.32
CA GLY A 141 13.53 -9.24 17.57
C GLY A 141 13.80 -10.74 17.38
N LYS A 142 12.94 -11.41 16.61
CA LYS A 142 12.97 -12.88 16.46
C LYS A 142 12.63 -13.27 15.02
N VAL A 143 13.27 -14.32 14.53
CA VAL A 143 12.94 -14.98 13.27
C VAL A 143 12.91 -16.46 13.56
N GLU A 144 11.86 -17.14 13.13
CA GLU A 144 11.68 -18.58 13.32
C GLU A 144 11.20 -19.19 12.01
N VAL A 145 11.51 -20.47 11.80
CA VAL A 145 10.95 -21.25 10.71
C VAL A 145 10.46 -22.57 11.27
N VAL A 146 9.18 -22.85 11.10
CA VAL A 146 8.53 -24.09 11.53
C VAL A 146 8.25 -24.94 10.30
N VAL A 147 8.44 -26.25 10.42
CA VAL A 147 8.04 -27.21 9.40
C VAL A 147 6.54 -27.46 9.54
N LEU A 148 5.79 -27.31 8.44
CA LEU A 148 4.36 -27.64 8.39
C LEU A 148 4.11 -29.04 7.84
N THR A 149 5.03 -29.57 7.03
CA THR A 149 4.93 -30.95 6.53
C THR A 149 4.92 -31.96 7.69
N PRO A 150 3.95 -32.89 7.73
CA PRO A 150 3.88 -33.88 8.79
C PRO A 150 5.15 -34.75 8.89
N PRO A 151 5.61 -35.07 10.12
CA PRO A 151 6.70 -36.00 10.31
C PRO A 151 6.29 -37.41 9.86
N GLY A 152 7.23 -38.16 9.27
CA GLY A 152 6.97 -39.54 8.81
C GLY A 152 6.19 -39.63 7.50
N THR A 153 6.05 -38.53 6.75
CA THR A 153 5.41 -38.54 5.43
C THR A 153 6.13 -39.51 4.49
N VAL A 154 5.34 -40.40 3.89
CA VAL A 154 5.78 -41.35 2.86
C VAL A 154 5.40 -40.78 1.50
N ILE A 155 6.33 -40.79 0.54
CA ILE A 155 6.14 -40.22 -0.80
C ILE A 155 6.68 -41.16 -1.88
N ASP A 156 6.14 -41.05 -3.08
CA ASP A 156 6.82 -41.54 -4.29
C ASP A 156 8.01 -40.63 -4.60
N CYS A 157 9.23 -41.13 -4.37
CA CYS A 157 10.46 -40.38 -4.65
C CYS A 157 10.84 -40.34 -6.15
N ALA A 158 10.12 -41.07 -7.02
CA ALA A 158 10.26 -40.93 -8.47
C ALA A 158 9.57 -39.66 -9.00
N SER A 159 8.68 -39.06 -8.20
CA SER A 159 7.92 -37.87 -8.55
C SER A 159 8.33 -36.66 -7.67
N PRO A 160 8.30 -35.42 -8.20
CA PRO A 160 8.47 -34.23 -7.36
C PRO A 160 7.37 -34.15 -6.30
N THR A 161 7.73 -33.69 -5.10
CA THR A 161 6.78 -33.45 -4.00
C THR A 161 6.96 -32.04 -3.43
N THR A 162 6.16 -31.67 -2.43
CA THR A 162 6.26 -30.36 -1.76
C THR A 162 6.58 -30.51 -0.28
N ALA A 163 7.40 -29.58 0.22
CA ALA A 163 7.63 -29.37 1.63
C ALA A 163 7.15 -27.95 2.00
N GLU A 164 6.40 -27.85 3.09
CA GLU A 164 5.80 -26.59 3.54
C GLU A 164 6.48 -26.10 4.82
N PHE A 165 6.76 -24.80 4.86
CA PHE A 165 7.43 -24.12 5.95
C PHE A 165 6.71 -22.83 6.30
N ASP A 166 6.55 -22.54 7.58
CA ASP A 166 6.05 -21.25 8.07
C ASP A 166 7.18 -20.44 8.69
N GLY A 167 7.48 -19.30 8.06
CA GLY A 167 8.45 -18.33 8.54
C GLY A 167 7.77 -17.28 9.41
N LYS A 168 8.18 -17.16 10.66
CA LYS A 168 7.64 -16.15 11.58
C LYS A 168 8.67 -15.07 11.86
N ILE A 169 8.36 -13.83 11.47
CA ILE A 169 9.16 -12.65 11.81
C ILE A 169 8.45 -11.89 12.94
N THR A 170 9.13 -11.71 14.06
CA THR A 170 8.67 -10.87 15.17
C THR A 170 9.49 -9.59 15.20
N ALA A 171 8.82 -8.45 15.12
CA ALA A 171 9.45 -7.14 15.11
C ALA A 171 8.71 -6.12 15.95
N THR A 172 9.42 -5.04 16.31
CA THR A 172 8.86 -3.90 17.02
C THR A 172 9.03 -2.64 16.19
N GLY A 173 7.99 -1.80 16.19
CA GLY A 173 7.98 -0.55 15.42
C GLY A 173 7.57 -0.78 13.97
N PRO A 174 7.00 0.25 13.33
CA PRO A 174 6.51 0.12 11.97
C PRO A 174 7.66 0.06 10.96
N GLY A 175 7.40 -0.60 9.83
CA GLY A 175 8.32 -0.62 8.70
C GLY A 175 8.21 -1.87 7.85
N LYS A 176 9.00 -1.90 6.78
CA LYS A 176 9.04 -2.99 5.81
C LYS A 176 10.31 -3.82 5.99
N VAL A 177 10.17 -5.14 6.11
CA VAL A 177 11.28 -6.09 6.23
C VAL A 177 11.39 -6.88 4.93
N ARG A 178 12.52 -6.81 4.24
CA ARG A 178 12.79 -7.66 3.08
C ARG A 178 13.23 -9.04 3.53
N PHE A 179 12.80 -10.06 2.80
CA PHE A 179 13.19 -11.44 3.06
C PHE A 179 13.42 -12.22 1.78
N HIS A 180 14.15 -13.32 1.89
CA HIS A 180 14.19 -14.37 0.89
C HIS A 180 14.42 -15.72 1.58
N TRP A 181 14.16 -16.80 0.85
CA TRP A 181 14.34 -18.16 1.30
C TRP A 181 15.54 -18.80 0.59
N THR A 182 16.11 -19.83 1.20
CA THR A 182 17.01 -20.78 0.55
C THR A 182 16.60 -22.19 0.95
N PHE A 183 16.75 -23.15 0.03
CA PHE A 183 16.27 -24.53 0.22
C PHE A 183 17.41 -25.55 0.13
N THR A 184 17.43 -26.51 1.05
CA THR A 184 18.33 -27.69 1.07
C THR A 184 19.81 -27.36 0.82
N GLY A 185 20.30 -26.30 1.46
CA GLY A 185 21.72 -25.89 1.38
C GLY A 185 22.10 -25.14 0.10
N GLY A 186 21.16 -24.94 -0.84
CA GLY A 186 21.37 -24.06 -1.98
C GLY A 186 21.62 -22.62 -1.54
N SER A 187 22.55 -21.93 -2.21
CA SER A 187 22.85 -20.52 -1.95
C SER A 187 21.96 -19.56 -2.75
N LYS A 188 21.19 -20.09 -3.72
CA LYS A 188 20.34 -19.29 -4.59
C LYS A 188 19.09 -18.82 -3.83
N PRO A 189 18.84 -17.50 -3.74
CA PRO A 189 17.61 -16.97 -3.16
C PRO A 189 16.39 -17.45 -3.95
N VAL A 190 15.37 -17.90 -3.22
CA VAL A 190 14.05 -18.23 -3.74
C VAL A 190 12.99 -17.42 -3.00
N SER A 191 11.85 -17.20 -3.66
CA SER A 191 10.70 -16.47 -3.11
C SER A 191 11.08 -15.16 -2.40
N PRO A 192 11.80 -14.22 -3.05
CA PRO A 192 12.10 -12.94 -2.45
C PRO A 192 10.80 -12.16 -2.23
N GLY A 193 10.70 -11.48 -1.09
CA GLY A 193 9.49 -10.77 -0.71
C GLY A 193 9.74 -9.71 0.34
N SER A 194 8.63 -9.13 0.81
CA SER A 194 8.68 -8.16 1.89
C SER A 194 7.49 -8.30 2.82
N ALA A 195 7.75 -8.20 4.12
CA ALA A 195 6.75 -8.21 5.18
C ALA A 195 6.55 -6.79 5.72
N ASP A 196 5.32 -6.30 5.70
CA ASP A 196 4.95 -5.00 6.23
C ASP A 196 4.52 -5.11 7.69
N PHE A 197 5.14 -4.31 8.55
CA PHE A 197 4.77 -4.16 9.95
C PHE A 197 4.09 -2.81 10.13
N PRO A 198 2.75 -2.72 10.05
CA PRO A 198 2.04 -1.50 10.43
C PRO A 198 2.09 -1.30 11.94
N ALA A 199 1.69 -0.11 12.41
CA ALA A 199 1.60 0.17 13.84
C ALA A 199 0.68 -0.85 14.54
N GLY A 200 1.16 -1.46 15.63
CA GLY A 200 0.42 -2.48 16.38
C GLY A 200 0.65 -3.92 15.91
N THR A 201 1.23 -4.14 14.72
CA THR A 201 1.61 -5.49 14.28
C THR A 201 3.00 -5.84 14.79
N THR A 202 3.09 -6.92 15.56
CA THR A 202 4.37 -7.41 16.11
C THR A 202 4.90 -8.64 15.39
N THR A 203 4.08 -9.30 14.58
CA THR A 203 4.40 -10.60 13.98
C THR A 203 3.83 -10.70 12.57
N GLN A 204 4.63 -11.25 11.66
CA GLN A 204 4.22 -11.64 10.32
C GLN A 204 4.58 -13.10 10.07
N ALA A 205 3.64 -13.85 9.48
CA ALA A 205 3.81 -15.24 9.05
C ALA A 205 4.05 -15.28 7.54
N LEU A 206 4.94 -16.15 7.09
CA LEU A 206 5.45 -16.23 5.74
C LEU A 206 5.46 -17.71 5.31
N LEU A 207 4.39 -18.14 4.67
CA LEU A 207 4.32 -19.48 4.10
C LEU A 207 5.32 -19.60 2.94
N HIS A 208 6.12 -20.66 2.97
CA HIS A 208 6.97 -21.07 1.87
C HIS A 208 6.70 -22.53 1.52
N VAL A 209 6.27 -22.76 0.29
CA VAL A 209 6.11 -24.08 -0.30
C VAL A 209 7.31 -24.33 -1.21
N ALA A 210 8.14 -25.30 -0.86
CA ALA A 210 9.32 -25.68 -1.62
C ALA A 210 9.06 -26.97 -2.38
N GLU A 211 9.44 -27.00 -3.66
CA GLU A 211 9.44 -28.23 -4.44
C GLU A 211 10.66 -29.08 -4.07
N VAL A 212 10.41 -30.32 -3.68
CA VAL A 212 11.42 -31.34 -3.47
C VAL A 212 11.57 -32.09 -4.80
N PRO A 213 12.73 -32.00 -5.47
CA PRO A 213 12.91 -32.67 -6.75
C PRO A 213 12.90 -34.19 -6.56
N ALA A 214 12.43 -34.89 -7.60
CA ALA A 214 12.46 -36.35 -7.64
C ALA A 214 13.88 -36.88 -7.39
N ARG A 215 13.95 -37.94 -6.57
CA ARG A 215 15.16 -38.69 -6.29
C ARG A 215 14.88 -40.18 -6.47
N PRO A 216 14.78 -40.65 -7.73
CA PRO A 216 14.54 -42.06 -7.99
C PRO A 216 15.62 -42.90 -7.30
N ASN A 217 15.21 -44.01 -6.69
CA ASN A 217 16.06 -44.94 -5.93
C ASN A 217 16.58 -44.43 -4.56
N ALA A 218 16.14 -43.27 -4.08
CA ALA A 218 16.39 -42.89 -2.69
C ALA A 218 15.53 -43.73 -1.74
N SER A 219 16.05 -44.07 -0.56
CA SER A 219 15.25 -44.65 0.53
C SER A 219 14.61 -43.57 1.41
N THR A 220 15.28 -42.41 1.51
CA THR A 220 14.80 -41.23 2.23
C THR A 220 15.28 -39.96 1.55
N VAL A 221 14.49 -38.89 1.63
CA VAL A 221 14.87 -37.55 1.18
C VAL A 221 14.74 -36.60 2.35
N THR A 222 15.82 -35.87 2.67
CA THR A 222 15.82 -34.89 3.76
C THR A 222 16.06 -33.48 3.23
N VAL A 223 15.19 -32.55 3.59
CA VAL A 223 15.21 -31.15 3.14
C VAL A 223 15.03 -30.19 4.32
N TYR A 224 15.37 -28.92 4.11
CA TYR A 224 15.12 -27.85 5.08
C TYR A 224 15.07 -26.51 4.36
N ALA A 225 14.47 -25.51 4.99
CA ALA A 225 14.45 -24.14 4.49
C ALA A 225 15.16 -23.20 5.46
N THR A 226 15.76 -22.15 4.92
CA THR A 226 16.31 -21.03 5.71
C THR A 226 15.67 -19.75 5.24
N LEU A 227 15.07 -18.99 6.16
CA LEU A 227 14.57 -17.64 5.95
C LEU A 227 15.68 -16.65 6.27
N HIS A 228 15.95 -15.72 5.35
CA HIS A 228 16.99 -14.70 5.47
C HIS A 228 16.39 -13.31 5.43
N LEU A 229 16.81 -12.47 6.38
CA LEU A 229 16.48 -11.04 6.45
C LEU A 229 17.76 -10.23 6.21
N PRO A 230 18.10 -9.93 4.94
CA PRO A 230 19.42 -9.39 4.58
C PRO A 230 19.70 -8.03 5.26
N ASP A 231 18.70 -7.16 5.32
CA ASP A 231 18.82 -5.83 5.93
C ASP A 231 19.04 -5.87 7.45
N GLN A 232 18.63 -6.97 8.08
CA GLN A 232 18.71 -7.18 9.53
C GLN A 232 19.87 -8.09 9.92
N LYS A 233 20.61 -8.65 8.94
CA LYS A 233 21.66 -9.65 9.13
C LYS A 233 21.22 -10.81 10.04
N LYS A 234 19.98 -11.26 9.85
CA LYS A 234 19.37 -12.36 10.61
C LYS A 234 18.92 -13.46 9.65
N SER A 235 19.02 -14.69 10.09
CA SER A 235 18.45 -15.84 9.42
C SER A 235 17.94 -16.85 10.43
N ALA A 236 16.99 -17.67 10.01
CA ALA A 236 16.47 -18.78 10.79
C ALA A 236 16.31 -19.99 9.87
N ARG A 237 16.80 -21.13 10.32
CA ARG A 237 16.72 -22.41 9.61
C ARG A 237 15.64 -23.26 10.27
N SER A 238 14.84 -23.96 9.46
CA SER A 238 13.88 -24.94 9.94
C SER A 238 14.58 -26.16 10.54
N GLY A 239 13.83 -26.97 11.28
CA GLY A 239 14.18 -28.39 11.43
C GLY A 239 14.22 -29.09 10.07
N PRO A 240 14.91 -30.24 9.96
CA PRO A 240 14.85 -31.06 8.76
C PRO A 240 13.47 -31.69 8.59
N VAL A 241 13.03 -31.82 7.35
CA VAL A 241 11.89 -32.65 6.93
C VAL A 241 12.47 -33.90 6.29
N THR A 242 12.17 -35.07 6.83
CA THR A 242 12.59 -36.35 6.26
C THR A 242 11.39 -37.08 5.70
N PHE A 243 11.41 -37.30 4.39
CA PHE A 243 10.47 -38.13 3.67
C PHE A 243 11.01 -39.55 3.58
N THR A 244 10.13 -40.53 3.76
CA THR A 244 10.43 -41.93 3.47
C THR A 244 9.94 -42.24 2.07
N CYS A 245 10.76 -42.87 1.25
CA CYS A 245 10.37 -43.22 -0.11
C CYS A 245 9.56 -44.52 -0.11
N GLU A 246 8.45 -44.54 -0.85
CA GLU A 246 7.77 -45.78 -1.22
C GLU A 246 8.75 -46.68 -1.97
N LYS A 247 8.66 -47.99 -1.70
CA LYS A 247 9.49 -49.00 -2.37
C LYS A 247 8.78 -49.54 -3.60
#